data_AF-A0A6I5R4C7-F1
#
_entry.id   AF-A0A6I5R4C7-F1
#
_cell.length_a   1.000
_cell.length_b   1.000
_cell.length_c   1.000
_cell.angle_alpha   90.00
_cell.angle_beta   90.00
_cell.angle_gamma   90.00
#
_symmetry.space_group_name_H-M   'P 1'
#
loop_
_entity.id
_entity.type
_entity.pdbx_description
1 polymer ?
#
loop_
_entity_poly.entity_id
_entity_poly.type
_entity_poly.pdbx_seq_one_letter_code
_entity_poly.pdbx_strand_id
1 'polypeptide(L)'
;MALLITGKRFVRDLESAGALAVKAPLEGGFEGRYQRRLRAAGYETMNLSVKGLGDISAYLTDVHGVRPAHLGKKTIGQSAAVGYRYYIPPIVSYRLENLPTKAKGLVLWLIEGNILSQQEIAYLASLPAEMPAVKVVLEMGGDRSFSWQPLKNELAA
;
A
#
# COMPACT_ATOMS: atom_id res chain seq x y z
N MET A 1 3.41 -26.28 3.20
CA MET A 1 3.07 -25.03 3.93
C MET A 1 3.23 -25.28 5.42
N ALA A 2 4.05 -24.50 6.14
CA ALA A 2 4.22 -24.72 7.59
C ALA A 2 3.00 -24.22 8.38
N LEU A 3 2.49 -25.02 9.32
CA LEU A 3 1.37 -24.66 10.20
C LEU A 3 1.74 -23.58 11.22
N LEU A 4 3.00 -23.58 11.67
CA LEU A 4 3.56 -22.61 12.61
C LEU A 4 4.52 -21.67 11.89
N ILE A 5 4.00 -20.58 11.33
CA ILE A 5 4.82 -19.51 10.78
C ILE A 5 5.22 -18.56 11.91
N THR A 6 6.50 -18.60 12.28
CA THR A 6 7.13 -17.57 13.11
C THR A 6 7.36 -16.33 12.25
N GLY A 7 6.31 -15.50 12.09
CA GLY A 7 6.36 -14.28 11.28
C GLY A 7 7.36 -13.20 11.78
N LYS A 8 8.17 -13.50 12.81
CA LYS A 8 9.29 -12.67 13.25
C LYS A 8 10.29 -12.41 12.12
N ARG A 9 10.54 -13.40 11.25
CA ARG A 9 11.42 -13.23 10.09
C ARG A 9 10.85 -12.19 9.13
N PHE A 10 9.58 -12.34 8.75
CA PHE A 10 8.90 -11.39 7.87
C PHE A 10 8.94 -9.95 8.41
N VAL A 11 8.62 -9.76 9.70
CA VAL A 11 8.68 -8.43 10.33
C VAL A 11 10.11 -7.86 10.30
N ARG A 12 11.11 -8.66 10.65
CA ARG A 12 12.52 -8.23 10.61
C ARG A 12 12.98 -7.87 9.20
N ASP A 13 12.62 -8.69 8.21
CA ASP A 13 12.98 -8.46 6.81
C ASP A 13 12.32 -7.17 6.30
N LEU A 14 11.06 -6.89 6.69
CA LEU A 14 10.37 -5.65 6.36
C LEU A 14 11.02 -4.43 7.04
N GLU A 15 11.42 -4.56 8.30
CA GLU A 15 12.11 -3.49 9.02
C GLU A 15 13.47 -3.15 8.41
N SER A 16 14.20 -4.17 7.94
CA SER A 16 15.49 -4.02 7.28
C SER A 16 15.36 -3.45 5.86
N ALA A 17 14.47 -4.00 5.05
CA ALA A 17 14.33 -3.63 3.63
C ALA A 17 13.48 -2.36 3.42
N GLY A 18 12.58 -2.04 4.35
CA GLY A 18 11.60 -0.96 4.23
C GLY A 18 10.41 -1.30 3.33
N ALA A 19 10.67 -1.94 2.20
CA ALA A 19 9.68 -2.35 1.22
C ALA A 19 9.89 -3.81 0.79
N LEU A 20 8.81 -4.62 0.80
CA LEU A 20 8.81 -6.02 0.37
C LEU A 20 7.86 -6.24 -0.81
N ALA A 21 8.30 -7.04 -1.77
CA ALA A 21 7.45 -7.71 -2.72
C ALA A 21 7.01 -9.06 -2.14
N VAL A 22 5.71 -9.32 -2.16
CA VAL A 22 5.10 -10.56 -1.69
C VAL A 22 4.45 -11.28 -2.87
N LYS A 23 4.59 -12.60 -2.89
CA LYS A 23 3.79 -13.49 -3.74
C LYS A 23 2.99 -14.39 -2.83
N ALA A 24 1.68 -14.40 -3.02
CA ALA A 24 0.77 -15.16 -2.17
C ALA A 24 -0.06 -16.15 -3.00
N PRO A 25 -0.54 -17.24 -2.41
CA PRO A 25 -1.43 -18.16 -3.11
C PRO A 25 -2.73 -17.48 -3.53
N LEU A 26 -3.16 -17.72 -4.77
CA LEU A 26 -4.30 -17.03 -5.39
C LEU A 26 -5.65 -17.37 -4.76
N GLU A 27 -5.72 -18.45 -3.98
CA GLU A 27 -6.89 -18.78 -3.15
C GLU A 27 -7.12 -17.79 -2.00
N GLY A 28 -6.11 -16.98 -1.65
CA GLY A 28 -6.16 -15.98 -0.59
C GLY A 28 -6.21 -16.54 0.83
N GLY A 29 -6.09 -15.64 1.81
CA GLY A 29 -6.21 -15.94 3.24
C GLY A 29 -4.89 -16.22 3.95
N PHE A 30 -3.77 -16.32 3.21
CA PHE A 30 -2.43 -16.51 3.78
C PHE A 30 -1.81 -15.19 4.24
N GLU A 31 -2.11 -14.10 3.53
CA GLU A 31 -1.64 -12.73 3.74
C GLU A 31 -2.01 -12.24 5.14
N GLY A 32 -3.26 -12.51 5.55
CA GLY A 32 -3.79 -12.12 6.85
C GLY A 32 -2.98 -12.68 8.02
N ARG A 33 -2.28 -13.80 7.85
CA ARG A 33 -1.39 -14.35 8.89
C ARG A 33 -0.19 -13.44 9.11
N TYR A 34 0.39 -12.89 8.05
CA TYR A 34 1.54 -11.98 8.12
C TYR A 34 1.11 -10.58 8.58
N GLN A 35 -0.05 -10.10 8.13
CA GLN A 35 -0.64 -8.85 8.65
C GLN A 35 -0.90 -8.91 10.16
N ARG A 36 -1.38 -10.04 10.70
CA ARG A 36 -1.55 -10.23 12.14
C ARG A 36 -0.22 -10.16 12.91
N ARG A 37 0.88 -10.61 12.29
CA ARG A 37 2.21 -10.54 12.90
C ARG A 37 2.76 -9.11 12.90
N LEU A 38 2.49 -8.33 11.85
CA LEU A 38 2.80 -6.90 11.81
C LEU A 38 2.03 -6.14 12.90
N ARG A 39 0.73 -6.43 13.04
CA ARG A 39 -0.10 -5.85 14.11
C ARG A 39 0.43 -6.19 15.50
N ALA A 40 0.80 -7.44 15.73
CA ALA A 40 1.40 -7.87 16.99
C ALA A 40 2.77 -7.22 17.26
N ALA A 41 3.50 -6.81 16.22
CA ALA A 41 4.75 -6.06 16.32
C ALA A 41 4.53 -4.54 16.51
N GLY A 42 3.28 -4.07 16.59
CA GLY A 42 2.93 -2.68 16.84
C GLY A 42 2.73 -1.83 15.59
N TYR A 43 2.71 -2.42 14.39
CA TYR A 43 2.38 -1.70 13.16
C TYR A 43 0.87 -1.63 12.93
N GLU A 44 0.39 -0.50 12.41
CA GLU A 44 -0.93 -0.43 11.79
C GLU A 44 -0.82 -0.80 10.32
N THR A 45 -1.70 -1.67 9.82
CA THR A 45 -1.75 -2.06 8.41
C THR A 45 -2.90 -1.36 7.70
N MET A 46 -2.61 -0.66 6.61
CA MET A 46 -3.59 -0.09 5.71
C MET A 46 -3.62 -0.88 4.40
N ASN A 47 -4.74 -1.53 4.12
CA ASN A 47 -4.94 -2.31 2.91
C ASN A 47 -5.50 -1.41 1.79
N LEU A 48 -4.84 -1.37 0.64
CA LEU A 48 -5.26 -0.61 -0.54
C LEU A 48 -5.09 -1.46 -1.81
N SER A 49 -6.00 -1.31 -2.78
CA SER A 49 -5.83 -1.83 -4.14
C SER A 49 -5.12 -0.78 -4.99
N VAL A 50 -4.00 -1.16 -5.61
CA VAL A 50 -3.21 -0.23 -6.43
C VAL A 50 -3.95 0.18 -7.70
N LYS A 51 -4.80 -0.69 -8.24
CA LYS A 51 -5.60 -0.42 -9.44
C LYS A 51 -6.51 0.80 -9.30
N GLY A 52 -6.91 1.13 -8.07
CA GLY A 52 -7.77 2.26 -7.76
C GLY A 52 -7.04 3.58 -7.45
N LEU A 53 -5.70 3.60 -7.36
CA LEU A 53 -4.97 4.76 -6.83
C LEU A 53 -4.65 5.83 -7.89
N GLY A 54 -4.66 5.47 -9.19
CA GLY A 54 -4.20 6.39 -10.24
C GLY A 54 -2.72 6.72 -10.06
N ASP A 55 -2.35 8.01 -10.03
CA ASP A 55 -0.98 8.42 -9.69
C ASP A 55 -0.71 8.18 -8.20
N ILE A 56 0.11 7.16 -7.95
CA ILE A 56 0.45 6.68 -6.60
C ILE A 56 1.12 7.78 -5.77
N SER A 57 1.95 8.61 -6.39
CA SER A 57 2.65 9.67 -5.67
C SER A 57 1.66 10.71 -5.16
N ALA A 58 0.84 11.25 -6.06
CA ALA A 58 -0.18 12.24 -5.73
C ALA A 58 -1.22 11.69 -4.74
N TYR A 59 -1.61 10.42 -4.85
CA TYR A 59 -2.66 9.85 -4.00
C TYR A 59 -2.18 9.51 -2.58
N LEU A 60 -0.91 9.10 -2.43
CA LEU A 60 -0.37 8.70 -1.13
C LEU A 60 0.17 9.88 -0.32
N THR A 61 0.92 10.79 -0.95
CA THR A 61 1.72 11.81 -0.25
C THR A 61 1.31 13.26 -0.54
N ASP A 62 0.46 13.51 -1.53
CA ASP A 62 -0.05 14.85 -1.85
C ASP A 62 -1.58 14.96 -1.69
N VAL A 63 -2.09 16.19 -1.78
CA VAL A 63 -3.52 16.49 -1.80
C VAL A 63 -4.08 16.09 -3.17
N HIS A 64 -4.96 15.08 -3.18
CA HIS A 64 -5.52 14.56 -4.43
C HIS A 64 -6.96 15.03 -4.67
N GLY A 65 -7.23 15.53 -5.87
CA GLY A 65 -8.56 15.98 -6.28
C GLY A 65 -9.42 14.86 -6.86
N VAL A 66 -10.29 14.26 -6.05
CA VAL A 66 -11.25 13.24 -6.49
C VAL A 66 -12.53 13.89 -7.03
N ARG A 67 -13.03 13.38 -8.16
CA ARG A 67 -14.33 13.77 -8.71
C ARG A 67 -15.35 12.66 -8.48
N PRO A 68 -16.33 12.85 -7.58
CA PRO A 68 -17.43 11.90 -7.43
C PRO A 68 -18.25 11.76 -8.71
N ALA A 69 -18.86 10.60 -8.92
CA ALA A 69 -19.75 10.37 -10.06
C ALA A 69 -20.92 11.37 -10.04
N HIS A 70 -20.94 12.30 -10.99
CA HIS A 70 -21.95 13.36 -11.05
C HIS A 70 -23.29 12.91 -11.66
N LEU A 71 -23.33 11.76 -12.33
CA LEU A 71 -24.51 11.14 -12.93
C LEU A 71 -25.37 12.09 -13.80
N GLY A 72 -24.74 13.12 -14.40
CA GLY A 72 -25.44 14.16 -15.16
C GLY A 72 -26.32 15.11 -14.34
N LYS A 73 -26.34 14.99 -13.01
CA LYS A 73 -27.21 15.78 -12.11
C LYS A 73 -26.49 16.89 -11.36
N LYS A 74 -25.16 16.99 -11.49
CA LYS A 74 -24.34 18.03 -10.84
C LYS A 74 -23.72 18.92 -11.92
N THR A 75 -23.70 20.23 -11.67
CA THR A 75 -23.31 21.29 -12.63
C THR A 75 -24.36 21.48 -13.73
N ILE A 76 -25.53 22.01 -13.37
CA ILE A 76 -26.61 22.35 -14.32
C ILE A 76 -26.40 23.83 -14.72
N GLY A 77 -25.98 24.11 -15.96
CA GLY A 77 -25.73 25.47 -16.46
C GLY A 77 -24.61 25.55 -17.52
N GLN A 78 -24.01 26.73 -17.72
CA GLN A 78 -22.97 26.99 -18.74
C GLN A 78 -21.54 26.55 -18.35
N SER A 79 -21.36 25.91 -17.20
CA SER A 79 -20.05 25.41 -16.77
C SER A 79 -19.76 24.01 -17.31
N ALA A 80 -18.48 23.63 -17.41
CA ALA A 80 -18.09 22.29 -17.82
C ALA A 80 -18.76 21.22 -16.94
N ALA A 81 -19.38 20.21 -17.55
CA ALA A 81 -20.10 19.14 -16.87
C ALA A 81 -19.16 18.10 -16.21
N VAL A 82 -18.16 18.58 -15.47
CA VAL A 82 -17.11 17.77 -14.83
C VAL A 82 -17.37 17.48 -13.34
N GLY A 83 -18.48 17.99 -12.80
CA GLY A 83 -18.86 17.78 -11.39
C GLY A 83 -17.97 18.52 -10.39
N TYR A 84 -18.23 18.28 -9.09
CA TYR A 84 -17.43 18.83 -8.01
C TYR A 84 -16.08 18.10 -7.89
N ARG A 85 -15.06 18.84 -7.45
CA ARG A 85 -13.76 18.27 -7.08
C ARG A 85 -13.64 18.32 -5.56
N TYR A 86 -13.43 17.15 -4.95
CA TYR A 86 -13.16 17.02 -3.52
C TYR A 86 -11.66 16.81 -3.33
N TYR A 87 -11.03 17.69 -2.56
CA TYR A 87 -9.62 17.56 -2.23
C TYR A 87 -9.49 16.67 -1.01
N ILE A 88 -8.91 15.49 -1.21
CA ILE A 88 -8.64 14.52 -0.17
C ILE A 88 -7.22 14.79 0.35
N PRO A 89 -7.00 14.79 1.68
CA PRO A 89 -5.67 14.94 2.24
C PRO A 89 -4.76 13.76 1.84
N PRO A 90 -3.42 13.95 1.89
CA PRO A 90 -2.47 12.87 1.70
C PRO A 90 -2.77 11.70 2.63
N ILE A 91 -3.05 10.53 2.05
CA ILE A 91 -3.53 9.38 2.83
C ILE A 91 -2.49 8.93 3.84
N VAL A 92 -1.21 8.89 3.45
CA VAL A 92 -0.14 8.41 4.33
C VAL A 92 0.06 9.37 5.49
N SER A 93 0.23 10.67 5.23
CA SER A 93 0.45 11.68 6.26
C SER A 93 -0.75 11.79 7.20
N TYR A 94 -1.97 11.84 6.65
CA TYR A 94 -3.20 11.87 7.45
C TYR A 94 -3.30 10.65 8.37
N ARG A 95 -2.95 9.45 7.89
CA ARG A 95 -2.97 8.24 8.73
C ARG A 95 -1.90 8.27 9.80
N LEU A 96 -0.68 8.69 9.47
CA LEU A 96 0.42 8.79 10.43
C LEU A 96 0.09 9.73 11.59
N GLU A 97 -0.52 10.88 11.31
CA GLU A 97 -0.94 11.86 12.33
C GLU A 97 -2.01 11.31 13.28
N ASN A 98 -2.83 10.36 12.80
CA ASN A 98 -3.89 9.73 13.56
C ASN A 98 -3.48 8.39 14.20
N LEU A 99 -2.21 7.98 14.09
CA LEU A 99 -1.74 6.75 14.71
C LEU A 99 -1.76 6.87 16.25
N PRO A 100 -2.08 5.79 16.98
CA PRO A 100 -1.88 5.76 18.42
C PRO A 100 -0.40 6.01 18.76
N THR A 101 -0.14 6.75 19.85
CA THR A 101 1.23 7.08 20.29
C THR A 101 2.13 5.87 20.58
N LYS A 102 1.54 4.69 20.79
CA LYS A 102 2.24 3.41 21.01
C LYS A 102 2.53 2.64 19.72
N ALA A 103 1.96 3.05 18.58
CA ALA A 103 2.17 2.38 17.31
C ALA A 103 3.60 2.64 16.80
N LYS A 104 4.22 1.61 16.22
CA LYS A 104 5.57 1.69 15.66
C LYS A 104 5.60 2.43 14.31
N GLY A 105 4.48 2.40 13.58
CA GLY A 105 4.35 3.04 12.28
C GLY A 105 3.23 2.45 11.44
N LEU A 106 3.20 2.83 10.17
CA LEU A 106 2.20 2.42 9.18
C LEU A 106 2.82 1.44 8.17
N VAL A 107 2.12 0.35 7.89
CA VAL A 107 2.44 -0.55 6.77
C VAL A 107 1.37 -0.40 5.70
N LEU A 108 1.77 0.06 4.52
CA LEU A 108 0.95 0.03 3.32
C LEU A 108 0.96 -1.38 2.76
N TRP A 109 -0.19 -2.05 2.81
CA TRP A 109 -0.38 -3.36 2.23
C TRP A 109 -1.15 -3.21 0.91
N LEU A 110 -0.40 -3.25 -0.17
CA LEU A 110 -0.85 -2.95 -1.52
C LEU A 110 -1.14 -4.25 -2.28
N ILE A 111 -2.39 -4.46 -2.64
CA ILE A 111 -2.84 -5.63 -3.43
C ILE A 111 -2.83 -5.29 -4.93
N GLU A 112 -2.71 -6.32 -5.78
CA GLU A 112 -2.73 -6.20 -7.26
C GLU A 112 -1.52 -5.46 -7.86
N GLY A 113 -0.35 -5.57 -7.22
CA GLY A 113 0.90 -4.91 -7.62
C GLY A 113 1.44 -5.30 -9.00
N ASN A 114 1.00 -6.43 -9.55
CA ASN A 114 1.36 -6.91 -10.89
C ASN A 114 0.93 -5.98 -12.04
N ILE A 115 0.11 -4.96 -11.76
CA ILE A 115 -0.36 -3.98 -12.75
C ILE A 115 0.57 -2.76 -12.81
N LEU A 116 1.41 -2.56 -11.79
CA LEU A 116 2.24 -1.36 -11.66
C LEU A 116 3.39 -1.35 -12.67
N SER A 117 3.71 -0.16 -13.13
CA SER A 117 4.93 0.13 -13.90
C SER A 117 6.18 0.03 -13.02
N GLN A 118 7.34 -0.12 -13.66
CA GLN A 118 8.62 -0.14 -12.95
C GLN A 118 8.89 1.18 -12.21
N GLN A 119 8.45 2.32 -12.75
CA GLN A 119 8.60 3.63 -12.10
C GLN A 119 7.76 3.72 -10.82
N GLU A 120 6.52 3.21 -10.85
CA GLU A 120 5.65 3.16 -9.67
C GLU A 120 6.22 2.24 -8.58
N ILE A 121 6.76 1.09 -8.97
CA ILE A 121 7.44 0.18 -8.05
C ILE A 121 8.69 0.84 -7.45
N ALA A 122 9.47 1.58 -8.25
CA ALA A 122 10.65 2.31 -7.78
C ALA A 122 10.27 3.40 -6.77
N TYR A 123 9.19 4.15 -7.03
CA TYR A 123 8.64 5.11 -6.08
C TYR A 123 8.29 4.44 -4.74
N LEU A 124 7.51 3.36 -4.77
CA LEU A 124 7.13 2.61 -3.58
C LEU A 124 8.34 2.01 -2.82
N ALA A 125 9.40 1.61 -3.53
CA ALA A 125 10.63 1.12 -2.94
C ALA A 125 11.46 2.23 -2.26
N SER A 126 11.33 3.48 -2.71
CA SER A 126 11.99 4.66 -2.15
C SER A 126 11.23 5.30 -0.97
N LEU A 127 9.90 5.14 -0.93
CA LEU A 127 9.02 5.76 0.07
C LEU A 127 9.46 5.54 1.54
N PRO A 128 9.90 4.33 1.98
CA PRO A 128 10.37 4.13 3.35
C PRO A 128 11.67 4.87 3.70
N ALA A 129 12.44 5.32 2.71
CA ALA A 129 13.64 6.13 2.93
C ALA A 129 13.28 7.60 3.22
N GLU A 130 12.26 8.13 2.52
CA GLU A 130 11.73 9.47 2.74
C GLU A 130 10.88 9.54 4.02
N MET A 131 10.10 8.49 4.29
CA MET A 131 9.20 8.39 5.44
C MET A 131 9.53 7.13 6.26
N PRO A 132 10.49 7.17 7.21
CA PRO A 132 10.96 5.99 7.93
C PRO A 132 9.90 5.23 8.75
N ALA A 133 8.85 5.94 9.18
CA ALA A 133 7.70 5.37 9.90
C ALA A 133 6.73 4.59 8.99
N VAL A 134 6.92 4.65 7.68
CA VAL A 134 6.13 3.95 6.67
C VAL A 134 6.92 2.76 6.16
N LYS A 135 6.24 1.63 6.01
CA LYS A 135 6.75 0.42 5.34
C LYS A 135 5.79 0.02 4.25
N VAL A 136 6.30 -0.65 3.21
CA VAL A 136 5.49 -1.05 2.05
C VAL A 136 5.55 -2.56 1.88
N VAL A 137 4.39 -3.17 1.66
CA VAL A 137 4.25 -4.55 1.21
C VAL A 137 3.43 -4.52 -0.06
N LEU A 138 3.98 -5.01 -1.16
CA LEU A 138 3.33 -5.03 -2.48
C LEU A 138 3.14 -6.47 -2.95
N GLU A 139 1.91 -6.85 -3.25
CA GLU A 139 1.58 -8.17 -3.79
C GLU A 139 1.84 -8.21 -5.30
N MET A 140 2.97 -8.79 -5.71
CA MET A 140 3.46 -8.79 -7.09
C MET A 140 2.91 -9.95 -7.95
N GLY A 141 1.97 -10.72 -7.40
CA GLY A 141 1.31 -11.82 -8.10
C GLY A 141 1.19 -13.09 -7.25
N GLY A 142 0.86 -14.19 -7.94
CA GLY A 142 0.61 -15.48 -7.33
C GLY A 142 1.84 -16.37 -7.22
N ASP A 143 1.92 -17.15 -6.14
CA ASP A 143 2.82 -18.30 -6.03
C ASP A 143 2.13 -19.42 -5.22
N ARG A 144 2.54 -20.68 -5.40
CA ARG A 144 1.97 -21.83 -4.67
C ARG A 144 2.24 -21.78 -3.17
N SER A 145 3.17 -20.93 -2.75
CA SER A 145 3.51 -20.70 -1.35
C SER A 145 3.68 -19.22 -1.10
N PHE A 146 3.42 -18.78 0.13
CA PHE A 146 3.68 -17.38 0.50
C PHE A 146 5.18 -17.14 0.57
N SER A 147 5.70 -16.32 -0.33
CA SER A 147 7.10 -15.93 -0.43
C SER A 147 7.24 -14.41 -0.49
N TRP A 148 8.39 -13.89 -0.08
CA TRP A 148 8.69 -12.47 -0.13
C TRP A 148 10.14 -12.21 -0.42
N GLN A 149 10.41 -11.05 -0.98
CA GLN A 149 11.76 -10.51 -1.20
C GLN A 149 11.75 -8.99 -1.09
N PRO A 150 12.92 -8.33 -0.90
CA PRO A 150 13.01 -6.88 -0.98
C PRO A 150 12.42 -6.35 -2.29
N LEU A 151 11.60 -5.30 -2.23
CA LEU A 151 10.92 -4.76 -3.42
C LEU A 151 11.91 -4.29 -4.49
N LYS A 152 13.08 -3.80 -4.07
CA LYS A 152 14.17 -3.41 -4.97
C LYS A 152 14.68 -4.56 -5.85
N ASN A 153 14.53 -5.81 -5.44
CA ASN A 153 14.96 -6.96 -6.24
C ASN A 153 14.02 -7.23 -7.43
N GLU A 154 12.74 -6.84 -7.34
CA GLU A 154 11.80 -6.95 -8.47
C GLU A 154 12.14 -5.96 -9.60
N LEU A 155 12.87 -4.88 -9.31
CA LEU A 155 13.32 -3.92 -10.34
C LEU A 155 14.54 -4.43 -11.13
N ALA A 156 15.24 -5.44 -10.60
CA ALA A 156 16.45 -6.00 -11.20
C ALA A 156 16.19 -7.30 -11.99
N ALA A 157 14.97 -7.83 -11.91
CA ALA A 157 14.52 -9.05 -12.58
C ALA A 157 13.82 -8.72 -13.91
#